data_AF-A0A916LIH4-F1
#
_entry.id   AF-A0A916LIH4-F1
#
_cell.length_a   1.000
_cell.length_b   1.000
_cell.length_c   1.000
_cell.angle_alpha   90.00
_cell.angle_beta   90.00
_cell.angle_gamma   90.00
#
_symmetry.space_group_name_H-M   'P 1'
#
loop_
_entity.id
_entity.type
_entity.pdbx_description
1 polymer ?
#
loop_
_entity_poly.entity_id
_entity_poly.type
_entity_poly.pdbx_seq_one_letter_code
_entity_poly.pdbx_strand_id
1 'polypeptide(L)'
;MKKLVLVLTLLMITSALAQVETSTPRSYAIPQFYFNALNFAGDMTKGESRVDIYIQVPYEYLQFVKEGDYYVANYEITVNVSTLKGKYVTEKAWTQKVVADNFDQTISRAFWDISQAFLNLPFGDYKITVQVMDLDTKRGFKKEGIVSVRNFAKNPITISDLMMVSSVKSENGIRTIIPNVSNTVTSAENKNFYLFFEVYNNTDVSDSINITYKITKIKKRKKEQLTVHNGTTSEFIKPGKNSIILEIKEPQLGFGDYTIFVEVRMSSNRDYYSVAQCGFIVRWHEIPELITDLDKAIEQLVYIAKPEELNYIKSAQDEIEKEKRFLEFWRKKDPTPNTLKNELMEEYYGRVKYANEHFGHYIEGWKTDMGMVYIIFGPPSSVDRHPFDIDSKPYEIWYYYEINRRFIFLDETGFGDYRLITPLWDEWTRNIWR
;
A
#
# COMPACT_ATOMS: atom_id res chain seq x y z
N MET A 1 -38.55 26.40 18.70
CA MET A 1 -38.67 24.95 18.37
C MET A 1 -37.88 24.50 17.13
N LYS A 2 -37.50 25.36 16.18
CA LYS A 2 -36.72 24.92 14.98
C LYS A 2 -35.19 24.80 15.15
N LYS A 3 -34.62 25.27 16.27
CA LYS A 3 -33.16 25.16 16.56
C LYS A 3 -32.77 23.91 17.37
N LEU A 4 -33.72 23.18 17.94
CA LEU A 4 -33.44 21.96 18.72
C LEU A 4 -33.32 20.70 17.86
N VAL A 5 -33.98 20.69 16.69
CA VAL A 5 -34.03 19.52 15.79
C VAL A 5 -32.72 19.32 15.02
N LEU A 6 -31.95 20.39 14.78
CA LEU A 6 -30.68 20.32 14.03
C LEU A 6 -29.52 19.73 14.85
N VAL A 7 -29.59 19.79 16.18
CA VAL A 7 -28.57 19.21 17.08
C VAL A 7 -28.78 17.71 17.27
N LEU A 8 -30.04 17.24 17.24
CA LEU A 8 -30.36 15.82 17.31
C LEU A 8 -30.02 15.05 16.01
N THR A 9 -30.12 15.69 14.85
CA THR A 9 -29.70 15.06 13.58
C THR A 9 -28.18 14.96 13.42
N LEU A 10 -27.38 15.78 14.12
CA LEU A 10 -25.93 15.69 14.10
C LEU A 10 -25.38 14.56 15.01
N LEU A 11 -26.10 14.21 16.08
CA LEU A 11 -25.75 13.14 17.03
C LEU A 11 -26.12 11.72 16.56
N MET A 12 -27.06 11.60 15.61
CA MET A 12 -27.47 10.31 15.03
C MET A 12 -26.50 9.78 13.96
N ILE A 13 -25.58 10.60 13.45
CA ILE A 13 -24.64 10.20 12.39
C ILE A 13 -23.38 9.54 12.98
N THR A 14 -23.01 9.85 14.22
CA THR A 14 -21.81 9.28 14.88
C THR A 14 -22.03 7.87 15.42
N SER A 15 -23.26 7.49 15.75
CA SER A 15 -23.59 6.16 16.28
C SER A 15 -23.68 5.06 15.22
N ALA A 16 -23.75 5.42 13.93
CA ALA A 16 -23.78 4.44 12.83
C ALA A 16 -22.40 3.82 12.53
N LEU A 17 -21.30 4.36 13.09
CA LEU A 17 -19.92 3.91 12.82
C LEU A 17 -19.29 3.08 13.96
N ALA A 18 -20.02 2.79 15.03
CA ALA A 18 -19.48 2.15 16.24
C ALA A 18 -20.00 0.72 16.49
N GLN A 19 -20.41 0.00 15.43
CA GLN A 19 -20.76 -1.42 15.59
C GLN A 19 -19.49 -2.28 15.58
N VAL A 20 -19.21 -2.88 16.73
CA VAL A 20 -18.25 -3.99 16.84
C VAL A 20 -18.71 -5.11 15.90
N GLU A 21 -17.86 -5.49 14.95
CA GLU A 21 -18.10 -6.63 14.07
C GLU A 21 -18.08 -7.90 14.89
N THR A 22 -19.18 -8.67 14.83
CA THR A 22 -19.31 -9.98 15.49
C THR A 22 -18.90 -11.14 14.57
N SER A 23 -18.55 -10.85 13.32
CA SER A 23 -18.01 -11.81 12.36
C SER A 23 -16.56 -11.47 12.04
N THR A 24 -15.73 -12.50 11.84
CA THR A 24 -14.40 -12.29 11.26
C THR A 24 -14.55 -11.70 9.86
N PRO A 25 -13.97 -10.52 9.57
CA PRO A 25 -14.03 -9.97 8.23
C PRO A 25 -13.30 -10.92 7.29
N ARG A 26 -13.91 -11.21 6.14
CA ARG A 26 -13.40 -12.16 5.12
C ARG A 26 -12.02 -11.76 4.57
N SER A 27 -11.62 -10.49 4.77
CA SER A 27 -10.28 -9.95 4.57
C SER A 27 -10.19 -8.57 5.23
N TYR A 28 -9.13 -8.29 6.00
CA TYR A 28 -8.85 -6.96 6.59
C TYR A 28 -8.37 -5.91 5.56
N ALA A 29 -8.74 -6.11 4.30
CA ALA A 29 -8.09 -5.76 3.03
C ALA A 29 -7.09 -4.59 2.99
N ILE A 30 -6.03 -4.88 2.26
CA ILE A 30 -4.95 -4.05 1.71
C ILE A 30 -5.09 -4.14 0.18
N PRO A 31 -4.42 -3.29 -0.62
CA PRO A 31 -4.94 -2.82 -1.89
C PRO A 31 -5.37 -3.93 -2.85
N GLN A 32 -6.62 -3.82 -3.25
CA GLN A 32 -7.35 -4.71 -4.16
C GLN A 32 -6.69 -4.82 -5.55
N PHE A 33 -5.95 -3.78 -5.95
CA PHE A 33 -5.16 -3.68 -7.18
C PHE A 33 -4.16 -2.52 -7.02
N TYR A 34 -3.15 -2.42 -7.88
CA TYR A 34 -2.24 -1.26 -7.96
C TYR A 34 -2.43 -0.52 -9.26
N PHE A 35 -2.19 0.79 -9.26
CA PHE A 35 -2.10 1.53 -10.50
C PHE A 35 -1.02 2.61 -10.42
N ASN A 36 -0.44 2.94 -11.56
CA ASN A 36 0.49 4.04 -11.72
C ASN A 36 0.15 4.80 -13.01
N ALA A 37 0.22 6.12 -12.98
CA ALA A 37 -0.01 6.99 -14.12
C ALA A 37 1.22 7.84 -14.36
N LEU A 38 1.91 7.59 -15.47
CA LEU A 38 3.21 8.16 -15.78
C LEU A 38 3.13 9.05 -17.01
N ASN A 39 3.66 10.26 -16.90
CA ASN A 39 3.68 11.21 -17.99
C ASN A 39 4.94 11.05 -18.87
N PHE A 40 4.70 10.79 -20.15
CA PHE A 40 5.69 10.73 -21.23
C PHE A 40 5.37 11.79 -22.28
N ALA A 41 6.35 12.15 -23.11
CA ALA A 41 6.10 13.02 -24.26
C ALA A 41 5.12 12.35 -25.23
N GLY A 42 4.06 13.08 -25.56
CA GLY A 42 3.15 12.76 -26.66
C GLY A 42 3.48 13.59 -27.90
N ASP A 43 2.44 13.89 -28.67
CA ASP A 43 2.54 14.79 -29.83
C ASP A 43 2.49 16.26 -29.37
N MET A 44 3.67 16.87 -29.19
CA MET A 44 3.78 18.24 -28.69
C MET A 44 3.11 19.27 -29.60
N THR A 45 2.91 18.97 -30.88
CA THR A 45 2.24 19.88 -31.84
C THR A 45 0.77 20.09 -31.52
N LYS A 46 0.15 19.16 -30.77
CA LYS A 46 -1.24 19.22 -30.34
C LYS A 46 -1.41 19.87 -28.96
N GLY A 47 -0.32 20.25 -28.30
CA GLY A 47 -0.37 20.79 -26.93
C GLY A 47 -0.75 19.74 -25.87
N GLU A 48 -0.49 18.47 -26.17
CA GLU A 48 -0.83 17.33 -25.33
C GLU A 48 0.41 16.48 -25.03
N SER A 49 0.38 15.76 -23.92
CA SER A 49 1.37 14.73 -23.58
C SER A 49 0.69 13.40 -23.29
N ARG A 50 1.46 12.31 -23.44
CA ARG A 50 0.98 10.95 -23.20
C ARG A 50 1.00 10.66 -21.70
N VAL A 51 -0.07 10.09 -21.19
CA VAL A 51 -0.16 9.52 -19.84
C VAL A 51 -0.39 8.04 -19.98
N ASP A 52 0.61 7.25 -19.59
CA ASP A 52 0.54 5.80 -19.60
C ASP A 52 0.03 5.34 -18.23
N ILE A 53 -1.02 4.52 -18.24
CA ILE A 53 -1.71 4.02 -17.07
C ILE A 53 -1.46 2.52 -17.00
N TYR A 54 -0.76 2.11 -15.95
CA TYR A 54 -0.46 0.72 -15.63
C TYR A 54 -1.33 0.28 -14.48
N ILE A 55 -1.97 -0.87 -14.59
CA ILE A 55 -2.86 -1.42 -13.58
C ILE A 55 -2.48 -2.88 -13.36
N GLN A 56 -2.24 -3.24 -12.10
CA GLN A 56 -1.90 -4.59 -11.69
C GLN A 56 -3.02 -5.14 -10.81
N VAL A 57 -3.67 -6.22 -11.28
CA VAL A 57 -4.81 -6.86 -10.60
C VAL A 57 -4.39 -8.26 -10.14
N PRO A 58 -4.23 -8.51 -8.83
CA PRO A 58 -3.94 -9.85 -8.31
C PRO A 58 -5.10 -10.82 -8.55
N TYR A 59 -4.79 -12.09 -8.82
CA TYR A 59 -5.81 -13.10 -9.12
C TYR A 59 -6.73 -13.37 -7.92
N GLU A 60 -6.21 -13.29 -6.69
CA GLU A 60 -7.00 -13.50 -5.46
C GLU A 60 -8.20 -12.55 -5.29
N TYR A 61 -8.26 -11.45 -6.04
CA TYR A 61 -9.36 -10.47 -6.01
C TYR A 61 -10.34 -10.61 -7.18
N LEU A 62 -10.12 -11.59 -8.07
CA LEU A 62 -10.98 -11.89 -9.21
C LEU A 62 -11.80 -13.16 -8.93
N GLN A 63 -13.04 -13.17 -9.39
CA GLN A 63 -13.87 -14.37 -9.36
C GLN A 63 -13.58 -15.20 -10.59
N PHE A 64 -12.92 -16.34 -10.37
CA PHE A 64 -12.71 -17.32 -11.41
C PHE A 64 -13.91 -18.27 -11.54
N VAL A 65 -14.30 -18.55 -12.78
CA VAL A 65 -15.32 -19.54 -13.18
C VAL A 65 -14.62 -20.67 -13.91
N LYS A 66 -14.95 -21.91 -13.57
CA LYS A 66 -14.37 -23.09 -14.23
C LYS A 66 -14.93 -23.23 -15.65
N GLU A 67 -14.05 -23.32 -16.64
CA GLU A 67 -14.36 -23.59 -18.05
C GLU A 67 -13.56 -24.82 -18.51
N GLY A 68 -14.21 -25.99 -18.53
CA GLY A 68 -13.53 -27.25 -18.85
C GLY A 68 -12.44 -27.58 -17.83
N ASP A 69 -11.18 -27.60 -18.28
CA ASP A 69 -10.00 -27.94 -17.47
C ASP A 69 -9.28 -26.72 -16.90
N TYR A 70 -9.71 -25.50 -17.24
CA TYR A 70 -9.11 -24.25 -16.78
C TYR A 70 -10.15 -23.35 -16.11
N TYR A 71 -9.69 -22.20 -15.62
CA TYR A 71 -10.49 -21.21 -14.93
C TYR A 71 -10.36 -19.86 -15.61
N VAL A 72 -11.45 -19.10 -15.69
CA VAL A 72 -11.49 -17.79 -16.34
C VAL A 72 -12.06 -16.76 -15.38
N ALA A 73 -11.47 -15.57 -15.36
CA ALA A 73 -12.10 -14.39 -14.79
C ALA A 73 -12.13 -13.26 -15.82
N ASN A 74 -13.21 -12.49 -15.81
CA ASN A 74 -13.32 -11.29 -16.64
C ASN A 74 -13.53 -10.08 -15.73
N TYR A 75 -12.85 -8.98 -16.02
CA TYR A 75 -13.03 -7.73 -15.29
C TYR A 75 -12.98 -6.54 -16.22
N GLU A 76 -13.64 -5.46 -15.82
CA GLU A 76 -13.63 -4.18 -16.50
C GLU A 76 -12.76 -3.19 -15.73
N ILE A 77 -11.97 -2.42 -16.46
CA ILE A 77 -11.24 -1.28 -15.95
C ILE A 77 -11.90 -0.03 -16.51
N THR A 78 -12.24 0.92 -15.62
CA THR A 78 -12.67 2.27 -15.99
C THR A 78 -11.71 3.30 -15.41
N VAL A 79 -11.15 4.14 -16.28
CA VAL A 79 -10.29 5.26 -15.93
C VAL A 79 -11.04 6.55 -16.21
N ASN A 80 -11.36 7.29 -15.15
CA ASN A 80 -11.95 8.62 -15.24
C ASN A 80 -10.91 9.69 -14.91
N VAL A 81 -10.83 10.72 -15.75
CA VAL A 81 -9.91 11.85 -15.58
C VAL A 81 -10.72 13.12 -15.34
N SER A 82 -10.38 13.81 -14.25
CA SER A 82 -10.91 15.13 -13.93
C SER A 82 -9.79 16.12 -13.64
N THR A 83 -10.04 17.41 -13.81
CA THR A 83 -9.17 18.44 -13.23
C THR A 83 -9.14 18.30 -11.70
N LEU A 84 -8.15 18.88 -11.03
CA LEU A 84 -8.10 18.90 -9.55
C LEU A 84 -9.32 19.58 -8.90
N LYS A 85 -10.05 20.42 -9.64
CA LYS A 85 -11.30 21.06 -9.19
C LYS A 85 -12.55 20.19 -9.44
N GLY A 86 -12.38 18.95 -9.88
CA GLY A 86 -13.48 18.01 -10.14
C GLY A 86 -14.19 18.18 -11.49
N LYS A 87 -13.76 19.11 -12.36
CA LYS A 87 -14.30 19.21 -13.72
C LYS A 87 -13.89 17.98 -14.53
N TYR A 88 -14.86 17.25 -15.09
CA TYR A 88 -14.64 16.12 -15.99
C TYR A 88 -13.76 16.51 -17.20
N VAL A 89 -12.87 15.59 -17.60
CA VAL A 89 -11.97 15.76 -18.75
C VAL A 89 -12.19 14.65 -19.77
N THR A 90 -12.02 13.39 -19.38
CA THR A 90 -12.18 12.23 -20.26
C THR A 90 -12.37 10.95 -19.46
N GLU A 91 -12.78 9.89 -20.15
CA GLU A 91 -12.94 8.56 -19.62
C GLU A 91 -12.46 7.52 -20.62
N LYS A 92 -11.93 6.40 -20.11
CA LYS A 92 -11.57 5.23 -20.91
C LYS A 92 -11.93 3.97 -20.14
N ALA A 93 -12.68 3.09 -20.77
CA ALA A 93 -13.05 1.80 -20.22
C ALA A 93 -12.66 0.66 -21.16
N TRP A 94 -12.24 -0.47 -20.61
CA TRP A 94 -11.95 -1.69 -21.37
C TRP A 94 -12.06 -2.92 -20.47
N THR A 95 -12.24 -4.08 -21.09
CA THR A 95 -12.32 -5.37 -20.41
C THR A 95 -11.04 -6.17 -20.57
N GLN A 96 -10.77 -7.03 -19.59
CA GLN A 96 -9.68 -7.99 -19.58
C GLN A 96 -10.23 -9.39 -19.29
N LYS A 97 -9.60 -10.40 -19.90
CA LYS A 97 -9.87 -11.82 -19.66
C LYS A 97 -8.58 -12.46 -19.17
N VAL A 98 -8.61 -13.07 -18.00
CA VAL A 98 -7.50 -13.83 -17.43
C VAL A 98 -7.84 -15.31 -17.39
N VAL A 99 -6.83 -16.14 -17.59
CA VAL A 99 -6.94 -17.60 -17.59
C VAL A 99 -5.99 -18.15 -16.54
N ALA A 100 -6.51 -19.01 -15.67
CA ALA A 100 -5.74 -19.76 -14.70
C ALA A 100 -5.82 -21.26 -15.04
N ASP A 101 -4.68 -21.93 -15.08
CA ASP A 101 -4.59 -23.34 -15.52
C ASP A 101 -5.14 -24.30 -14.46
N ASN A 102 -5.18 -23.89 -13.19
CA ASN A 102 -5.64 -24.69 -12.07
C ASN A 102 -6.20 -23.83 -10.94
N PHE A 103 -6.87 -24.47 -9.99
CA PHE A 103 -7.50 -23.79 -8.86
C PHE A 103 -6.51 -23.01 -8.00
N ASP A 104 -5.30 -23.54 -7.75
CA ASP A 104 -4.32 -22.90 -6.88
C ASP A 104 -3.87 -21.54 -7.42
N GLN A 105 -3.77 -21.38 -8.75
CA GLN A 105 -3.49 -20.09 -9.39
C GLN A 105 -4.59 -19.06 -9.11
N THR A 106 -5.87 -19.47 -9.02
CA THR A 106 -7.01 -18.56 -8.84
C THR A 106 -7.02 -17.85 -7.48
N ILE A 107 -6.37 -18.44 -6.47
CA ILE A 107 -6.34 -17.94 -5.09
C ILE A 107 -4.93 -17.44 -4.68
N SER A 108 -3.97 -17.48 -5.60
CA SER A 108 -2.57 -17.19 -5.30
C SER A 108 -2.20 -15.73 -5.49
N ARG A 109 -1.42 -15.18 -4.56
CA ARG A 109 -0.79 -13.84 -4.67
C ARG A 109 0.39 -13.78 -5.62
N ALA A 110 0.89 -14.93 -6.07
CA ALA A 110 1.99 -15.01 -7.02
C ALA A 110 1.54 -14.71 -8.46
N PHE A 111 0.23 -14.67 -8.72
CA PHE A 111 -0.35 -14.41 -10.03
C PHE A 111 -1.14 -13.12 -10.03
N TRP A 112 -0.90 -12.31 -11.06
CA TRP A 112 -1.57 -11.05 -11.29
C TRP A 112 -1.61 -10.77 -12.79
N ASP A 113 -2.60 -10.00 -13.22
CA ASP A 113 -2.61 -9.42 -14.56
C ASP A 113 -2.05 -8.00 -14.54
N ILE A 114 -1.33 -7.62 -15.60
CA ILE A 114 -0.93 -6.23 -15.85
C ILE A 114 -1.64 -5.73 -17.10
N SER A 115 -2.55 -4.79 -16.91
CA SER A 115 -3.21 -4.08 -17.99
C SER A 115 -2.61 -2.69 -18.17
N GLN A 116 -2.49 -2.26 -19.42
CA GLN A 116 -1.97 -0.94 -19.77
C GLN A 116 -2.90 -0.22 -20.75
N ALA A 117 -3.01 1.10 -20.59
CA ALA A 117 -3.65 1.98 -21.54
C ALA A 117 -2.96 3.35 -21.51
N PHE A 118 -3.06 4.12 -22.60
CA PHE A 118 -2.62 5.51 -22.60
C PHE A 118 -3.77 6.47 -22.90
N LEU A 119 -3.61 7.71 -22.46
CA LEU A 119 -4.42 8.87 -22.78
C LEU A 119 -3.50 10.00 -23.25
N ASN A 120 -3.92 10.77 -24.25
CA ASN A 120 -3.29 12.06 -24.52
C ASN A 120 -4.09 13.13 -23.80
N LEU A 121 -3.41 13.91 -22.95
CA LEU A 121 -4.05 14.95 -22.15
C LEU A 121 -3.37 16.30 -22.42
N PRO A 122 -4.13 17.41 -22.44
CA PRO A 122 -3.55 18.75 -22.44
C PRO A 122 -2.67 18.98 -21.21
N PHE A 123 -1.70 19.89 -21.30
CA PHE A 123 -0.83 20.20 -20.17
C PHE A 123 -1.63 20.71 -18.95
N GLY A 124 -1.34 20.17 -17.77
CA GLY A 124 -2.03 20.51 -16.52
C GLY A 124 -2.03 19.39 -15.49
N ASP A 125 -2.62 19.66 -14.33
CA ASP A 125 -2.73 18.69 -13.25
C ASP A 125 -4.13 18.05 -13.21
N TYR A 126 -4.15 16.72 -13.12
CA TYR A 126 -5.37 15.94 -13.18
C TYR A 126 -5.44 14.94 -12.03
N LYS A 127 -6.67 14.72 -11.56
CA LYS A 127 -7.03 13.59 -10.73
C LYS A 127 -7.45 12.44 -11.65
N ILE A 128 -6.82 11.29 -11.49
CA ILE A 128 -7.20 10.04 -12.16
C ILE A 128 -7.89 9.16 -11.13
N THR A 129 -9.07 8.67 -11.50
CA THR A 129 -9.82 7.68 -10.76
C THR A 129 -9.85 6.39 -11.58
N VAL A 130 -9.30 5.32 -11.03
CA VAL A 130 -9.33 3.99 -11.64
C VAL A 130 -10.32 3.13 -10.86
N GLN A 131 -11.23 2.49 -11.57
CA GLN A 131 -12.14 1.48 -11.04
C GLN A 131 -11.86 0.14 -11.73
N VAL A 132 -11.72 -0.92 -10.95
CA VAL A 132 -11.63 -2.30 -11.43
C VAL A 132 -12.88 -3.02 -10.94
N MET A 133 -13.67 -3.59 -11.85
CA MET A 133 -14.90 -4.29 -11.54
C MET A 133 -14.84 -5.72 -12.06
N ASP A 134 -14.93 -6.68 -11.16
CA ASP A 134 -15.12 -8.09 -11.52
C ASP A 134 -16.49 -8.27 -12.19
N LEU A 135 -16.51 -8.88 -13.38
CA LEU A 135 -17.72 -8.94 -14.21
C LEU A 135 -18.71 -10.01 -13.75
N ASP A 136 -18.28 -11.01 -12.98
CA ASP A 136 -19.13 -12.08 -12.48
C ASP A 136 -19.85 -11.67 -11.18
N THR A 137 -19.11 -11.10 -10.22
CA THR A 137 -19.64 -10.67 -8.92
C THR A 137 -20.16 -9.24 -8.90
N LYS A 138 -19.80 -8.43 -9.91
CA LYS A 138 -20.01 -6.97 -9.95
C LYS A 138 -19.33 -6.22 -8.81
N ARG A 139 -18.43 -6.87 -8.07
CA ARG A 139 -17.66 -6.23 -7.02
C ARG A 139 -16.62 -5.31 -7.65
N GLY A 140 -16.68 -4.02 -7.29
CA GLY A 140 -15.78 -2.99 -7.79
C GLY A 140 -14.84 -2.46 -6.72
N PHE A 141 -13.62 -2.14 -7.14
CA PHE A 141 -12.63 -1.46 -6.34
C PHE A 141 -12.22 -0.16 -7.02
N LYS A 142 -11.96 0.87 -6.22
CA LYS A 142 -11.60 2.19 -6.73
C LYS A 142 -10.31 2.67 -6.09
N LYS A 143 -9.44 3.26 -6.89
CA LYS A 143 -8.25 3.99 -6.46
C LYS A 143 -8.16 5.33 -7.19
N GLU A 144 -7.50 6.28 -6.54
CA GLU A 144 -7.33 7.63 -7.08
C GLU A 144 -5.86 8.04 -6.99
N GLY A 145 -5.44 8.93 -7.87
CA GLY A 145 -4.09 9.49 -7.91
C GLY A 145 -4.07 10.78 -8.70
N ILE A 146 -2.92 11.46 -8.66
CA ILE A 146 -2.72 12.73 -9.35
C ILE A 146 -1.61 12.54 -10.38
N VAL A 147 -1.78 13.11 -11.56
CA VAL A 147 -0.74 13.22 -12.59
C VAL A 147 -0.56 14.67 -13.01
N SER A 148 0.69 15.08 -13.19
CA SER A 148 1.05 16.38 -13.76
C SER A 148 1.51 16.17 -15.19
N VAL A 149 0.72 16.67 -16.14
CA VAL A 149 0.96 16.53 -17.58
C VAL A 149 1.80 17.70 -18.06
N ARG A 150 3.08 17.44 -18.33
CA ARG A 150 4.10 18.45 -18.63
C ARG A 150 4.26 18.65 -20.13
N ASN A 151 4.77 19.82 -20.51
CA ASN A 151 5.26 20.07 -21.85
C ASN A 151 6.76 19.75 -21.92
N PHE A 152 7.12 18.71 -22.66
CA PHE A 152 8.49 18.21 -22.77
C PHE A 152 9.37 18.99 -23.75
N ALA A 153 8.81 19.89 -24.56
CA ALA A 153 9.54 20.69 -25.54
C ALA A 153 10.03 22.05 -25.01
N LYS A 154 9.72 22.41 -23.75
CA LYS A 154 10.05 23.74 -23.20
C LYS A 154 11.53 23.95 -22.89
N ASN A 155 12.27 22.88 -22.61
CA ASN A 155 13.68 22.94 -22.22
C ASN A 155 14.54 22.13 -23.18
N PRO A 156 15.84 22.44 -23.33
CA PRO A 156 16.76 21.71 -24.22
C PRO A 156 16.83 20.21 -23.92
N ILE A 157 16.70 19.84 -22.65
CA ILE A 157 16.60 18.45 -22.20
C ILE A 157 15.44 18.32 -21.22
N THR A 158 14.62 17.28 -21.38
CA THR A 158 13.58 16.91 -20.42
C THR A 158 13.56 15.41 -20.19
N ILE A 159 13.03 14.96 -19.05
CA ILE A 159 12.84 13.53 -18.77
C ILE A 159 11.39 13.22 -18.38
N SER A 160 10.91 12.03 -18.76
CA SER A 160 9.60 11.50 -18.37
C SER A 160 9.50 11.27 -16.86
N ASP A 161 8.32 10.88 -16.39
CA ASP A 161 8.22 10.29 -15.06
C ASP A 161 9.04 8.99 -14.97
N LEU A 162 9.43 8.64 -13.74
CA LEU A 162 10.22 7.46 -13.44
C LEU A 162 9.30 6.25 -13.25
N MET A 163 9.48 5.23 -14.07
CA MET A 163 8.86 3.92 -13.89
C MET A 163 9.78 3.01 -13.09
N MET A 164 9.28 2.41 -12.01
CA MET A 164 9.98 1.27 -11.41
C MET A 164 9.80 0.02 -12.26
N VAL A 165 10.85 -0.78 -12.40
CA VAL A 165 10.87 -1.99 -13.23
C VAL A 165 11.19 -3.19 -12.35
N SER A 166 10.34 -4.21 -12.41
CA SER A 166 10.49 -5.44 -11.61
C SER A 166 11.51 -6.40 -12.21
N SER A 167 11.59 -6.47 -13.55
CA SER A 167 12.60 -7.25 -14.24
C SER A 167 12.88 -6.70 -15.64
N VAL A 168 14.11 -6.93 -16.10
CA VAL A 168 14.56 -6.62 -17.45
C VAL A 168 14.98 -7.94 -18.09
N LYS A 169 14.28 -8.35 -19.16
CA LYS A 169 14.64 -9.51 -19.98
C LYS A 169 15.35 -9.01 -21.23
N SER A 170 16.40 -9.70 -21.65
CA SER A 170 17.12 -9.38 -22.88
C SER A 170 17.11 -10.61 -23.79
N GLU A 171 16.36 -10.54 -24.87
CA GLU A 171 16.28 -11.60 -25.88
C GLU A 171 16.64 -11.01 -27.25
N ASN A 172 17.62 -11.60 -27.94
CA ASN A 172 18.08 -11.15 -29.26
C ASN A 172 18.47 -9.65 -29.34
N GLY A 173 19.01 -9.11 -28.24
CA GLY A 173 19.37 -7.69 -28.13
C GLY A 173 18.19 -6.75 -27.85
N ILE A 174 16.95 -7.25 -27.81
CA ILE A 174 15.76 -6.50 -27.42
C ILE A 174 15.59 -6.63 -25.91
N ARG A 175 15.63 -5.49 -25.22
CA ARG A 175 15.34 -5.41 -23.79
C ARG A 175 13.84 -5.21 -23.59
N THR A 176 13.18 -6.16 -22.95
CA THR A 176 11.79 -6.06 -22.52
C THR A 176 11.76 -5.82 -21.01
N ILE A 177 10.96 -4.85 -20.58
CA ILE A 177 10.80 -4.52 -19.17
C ILE A 177 9.43 -4.99 -18.67
N ILE A 178 9.37 -5.43 -17.43
CA ILE A 178 8.11 -5.65 -16.71
C ILE A 178 7.95 -4.50 -15.70
N PRO A 179 6.89 -3.68 -15.79
CA PRO A 179 6.69 -2.58 -14.85
C PRO A 179 6.43 -3.10 -13.44
N ASN A 180 6.98 -2.41 -12.45
CA ASN A 180 6.63 -2.59 -11.05
C ASN A 180 5.53 -1.59 -10.68
N VAL A 181 4.27 -1.97 -10.90
CA VAL A 181 3.12 -1.08 -10.75
C VAL A 181 2.85 -0.71 -9.28
N SER A 182 3.21 -1.59 -8.35
CA SER A 182 3.08 -1.35 -6.91
C SER A 182 4.14 -0.41 -6.34
N ASN A 183 5.18 -0.08 -7.12
CA ASN A 183 6.39 0.63 -6.67
C ASN A 183 6.95 0.02 -5.37
N THR A 184 6.91 -1.31 -5.25
CA THR A 184 7.40 -2.02 -4.07
C THR A 184 8.69 -2.76 -4.40
N VAL A 185 9.74 -2.49 -3.65
CA VAL A 185 11.03 -3.17 -3.75
C VAL A 185 11.17 -4.12 -2.57
N THR A 186 11.71 -5.32 -2.82
CA THR A 186 11.97 -6.27 -1.74
C THR A 186 13.22 -5.87 -0.96
N SER A 187 13.14 -5.92 0.36
CA SER A 187 14.28 -5.77 1.28
C SER A 187 15.22 -6.98 1.28
N ALA A 188 14.85 -8.09 0.62
CA ALA A 188 15.64 -9.31 0.60
C ALA A 188 17.00 -9.08 -0.10
N GLU A 189 18.07 -9.50 0.60
CA GLU A 189 19.50 -9.46 0.30
C GLU A 189 19.88 -8.98 -1.12
N ASN A 190 20.48 -7.79 -1.19
CA ASN A 190 21.29 -7.29 -2.31
C ASN A 190 20.65 -7.33 -3.70
N LYS A 191 19.31 -7.25 -3.80
CA LYS A 191 18.67 -7.20 -5.10
C LYS A 191 18.75 -5.82 -5.72
N ASN A 192 19.28 -5.78 -6.93
CA ASN A 192 19.18 -4.60 -7.79
C ASN A 192 17.72 -4.37 -8.16
N PHE A 193 17.35 -3.12 -8.34
CA PHE A 193 16.11 -2.76 -9.01
C PHE A 193 16.40 -1.76 -10.12
N TYR A 194 15.46 -1.65 -11.06
CA TYR A 194 15.65 -0.85 -12.26
C TYR A 194 14.63 0.29 -12.30
N LEU A 195 15.06 1.42 -12.86
CA LEU A 195 14.17 2.48 -13.28
C LEU A 195 14.16 2.55 -14.81
N PHE A 196 12.98 2.77 -15.39
CA PHE A 196 12.83 3.15 -16.78
C PHE A 196 12.34 4.58 -16.89
N PHE A 197 12.94 5.36 -17.78
CA PHE A 197 12.47 6.69 -18.15
C PHE A 197 12.97 7.07 -19.54
N GLU A 198 12.31 8.04 -20.14
CA GLU A 198 12.69 8.60 -21.44
C GLU A 198 13.39 9.94 -21.22
N VAL A 199 14.50 10.14 -21.94
CA VAL A 199 15.20 11.42 -22.04
C VAL A 199 14.90 12.01 -23.42
N TYR A 200 14.36 13.23 -23.43
CA TYR A 200 14.06 13.98 -24.65
C TYR A 200 15.15 15.04 -24.85
N ASN A 201 15.99 14.82 -25.85
CA ASN A 201 16.96 15.80 -26.31
C ASN A 201 16.29 16.68 -27.36
N ASN A 202 15.90 17.89 -26.98
CA ASN A 202 15.26 18.85 -27.89
C ASN A 202 16.28 19.73 -28.62
N THR A 203 17.56 19.38 -28.56
CA THR A 203 18.63 20.04 -29.32
C THR A 203 18.96 19.25 -30.59
N ASP A 204 19.66 19.89 -31.52
CA ASP A 204 20.11 19.27 -32.77
C ASP A 204 21.43 18.51 -32.63
N VAL A 205 22.01 18.46 -31.44
CA VAL A 205 23.32 17.84 -31.18
C VAL A 205 23.17 16.57 -30.36
N SER A 206 23.93 15.54 -30.73
CA SER A 206 24.10 14.36 -29.86
C SER A 206 25.13 14.69 -28.79
N ASP A 207 24.91 14.22 -27.57
CA ASP A 207 25.80 14.49 -26.44
C ASP A 207 25.76 13.32 -25.43
N SER A 208 26.74 13.28 -24.56
CA SER A 208 26.71 12.47 -23.35
C SER A 208 25.96 13.20 -22.23
N ILE A 209 25.17 12.48 -21.47
CA ILE A 209 24.53 12.96 -20.25
C ILE A 209 25.12 12.30 -19.02
N ASN A 210 25.16 13.03 -17.92
CA ASN A 210 25.38 12.49 -16.58
C ASN A 210 24.02 12.31 -15.89
N ILE A 211 23.78 11.11 -15.40
CA ILE A 211 22.57 10.70 -14.71
C ILE A 211 22.95 10.47 -13.25
N THR A 212 22.47 11.34 -12.35
CA THR A 212 22.72 11.24 -10.91
C THR A 212 21.43 10.91 -10.21
N TYR A 213 21.44 9.90 -9.34
CA TYR A 213 20.27 9.55 -8.53
C TYR A 213 20.57 9.67 -7.03
N LYS A 214 19.54 9.98 -6.25
CA LYS A 214 19.58 10.04 -4.79
C LYS A 214 18.34 9.35 -4.22
N ILE A 215 18.54 8.42 -3.30
CA ILE A 215 17.50 7.73 -2.55
C ILE A 215 17.46 8.31 -1.14
N THR A 216 16.27 8.74 -0.75
CA THR A 216 16.03 9.36 0.54
C THR A 216 14.95 8.59 1.27
N LYS A 217 15.18 8.28 2.55
CA LYS A 217 14.17 7.68 3.41
C LYS A 217 13.19 8.75 3.92
N ILE A 218 11.89 8.46 3.87
CA ILE A 218 10.84 9.34 4.39
C ILE A 218 10.60 8.99 5.87
N LYS A 219 10.90 9.93 6.79
CA LYS A 219 10.61 9.77 8.23
C LYS A 219 9.36 10.55 8.62
N LYS A 220 8.33 9.86 9.15
CA LYS A 220 7.04 10.47 9.54
C LYS A 220 7.15 11.55 10.64
N ARG A 221 8.17 11.50 11.51
CA ARG A 221 8.29 12.35 12.72
C ARG A 221 9.28 13.51 12.64
N LYS A 222 10.14 13.58 11.62
CA LYS A 222 11.08 14.69 11.43
C LYS A 222 11.14 15.03 9.95
N LYS A 223 11.14 16.32 9.59
CA LYS A 223 11.47 16.83 8.24
C LYS A 223 12.93 16.53 7.81
N GLU A 224 13.60 15.61 8.49
CA GLU A 224 14.95 15.16 8.14
C GLU A 224 14.84 14.08 7.06
N GLN A 225 15.15 14.48 5.83
CA GLN A 225 15.38 13.60 4.70
C GLN A 225 16.82 13.09 4.77
N LEU A 226 17.00 11.83 5.14
CA LEU A 226 18.32 11.20 5.13
C LEU A 226 18.55 10.55 3.76
N THR A 227 19.52 11.04 2.99
CA THR A 227 20.01 10.34 1.81
C THR A 227 20.72 9.06 2.25
N VAL A 228 20.20 7.91 1.82
CA VAL A 228 20.70 6.59 2.22
C VAL A 228 21.51 5.92 1.13
N HIS A 229 21.26 6.27 -0.13
CA HIS A 229 21.97 5.70 -1.28
C HIS A 229 21.97 6.70 -2.43
N ASN A 230 23.03 6.72 -3.23
CA ASN A 230 23.15 7.59 -4.40
C ASN A 230 24.14 6.98 -5.37
N GLY A 231 24.10 7.45 -6.62
CA GLY A 231 25.03 7.03 -7.64
C GLY A 231 24.99 7.96 -8.83
N THR A 232 25.97 7.79 -9.71
CA THR A 232 26.04 8.51 -10.98
C THR A 232 26.47 7.55 -12.09
N THR A 233 25.94 7.76 -13.28
CA THR A 233 26.32 7.06 -14.50
C THR A 233 26.26 8.01 -15.68
N SER A 234 26.81 7.63 -16.82
CA SER A 234 26.75 8.43 -18.04
C SER A 234 26.17 7.60 -19.19
N GLU A 235 25.42 8.26 -20.06
CA GLU A 235 24.80 7.65 -21.24
C GLU A 235 24.94 8.59 -22.44
N PHE A 236 24.98 8.04 -23.65
CA PHE A 236 24.99 8.84 -24.88
C PHE A 236 23.57 8.98 -25.43
N ILE A 237 23.17 10.21 -25.78
CA ILE A 237 21.85 10.51 -26.30
C ILE A 237 21.92 11.21 -27.66
N LYS A 238 20.97 10.85 -28.53
CA LYS A 238 20.75 11.50 -29.84
C LYS A 238 19.64 12.54 -29.73
N PRO A 239 19.51 13.49 -30.68
CA PRO A 239 18.32 14.32 -30.81
C PRO A 239 17.04 13.48 -30.79
N GLY A 240 16.00 13.98 -30.12
CA GLY A 240 14.73 13.30 -29.91
C GLY A 240 14.69 12.40 -28.68
N LYS A 241 13.93 11.30 -28.79
CA LYS A 241 13.62 10.39 -27.68
C LYS A 241 14.72 9.33 -27.49
N ASN A 242 15.17 9.18 -26.25
CA ASN A 242 16.13 8.17 -25.82
C ASN A 242 15.55 7.41 -24.62
N SER A 243 15.59 6.08 -24.65
CA SER A 243 15.08 5.24 -23.56
C SER A 243 16.21 4.81 -22.64
N ILE A 244 16.08 5.07 -21.34
CA ILE A 244 17.08 4.76 -20.33
C ILE A 244 16.52 3.70 -19.38
N ILE A 245 17.34 2.67 -19.13
CA ILE A 245 17.12 1.70 -18.04
C ILE A 245 18.27 1.87 -17.06
N LEU A 246 17.99 2.51 -15.93
CA LEU A 246 18.95 2.78 -14.87
C LEU A 246 18.91 1.66 -13.83
N GLU A 247 20.04 0.99 -13.61
CA GLU A 247 20.20 -0.02 -12.56
C GLU A 247 20.61 0.63 -11.24
N ILE A 248 19.87 0.34 -10.18
CA ILE A 248 20.21 0.70 -8.81
C ILE A 248 20.84 -0.52 -8.16
N LYS A 249 22.16 -0.47 -7.94
CA LYS A 249 22.94 -1.61 -7.46
C LYS A 249 22.95 -1.68 -5.94
N GLU A 250 22.55 -2.85 -5.41
CA GLU A 250 22.66 -3.23 -4.00
C GLU A 250 22.44 -2.09 -2.98
N PRO A 251 21.28 -1.42 -3.00
CA PRO A 251 21.10 -0.16 -2.27
C PRO A 251 21.02 -0.31 -0.74
N GLN A 252 21.00 -1.54 -0.20
CA GLN A 252 20.92 -1.87 1.23
C GLN A 252 19.81 -1.09 1.97
N LEU A 253 18.58 -1.16 1.43
CA LEU A 253 17.44 -0.42 1.98
C LEU A 253 16.67 -1.31 2.97
N GLY A 254 16.47 -0.82 4.19
CA GLY A 254 15.55 -1.43 5.16
C GLY A 254 14.09 -1.12 4.85
N PHE A 255 13.18 -1.73 5.61
CA PHE A 255 11.74 -1.48 5.53
C PHE A 255 11.38 0.02 5.58
N GLY A 256 10.43 0.46 4.73
CA GLY A 256 9.80 1.77 4.86
C GLY A 256 9.54 2.48 3.54
N ASP A 257 9.17 3.76 3.64
CA ASP A 257 8.85 4.62 2.51
C ASP A 257 10.07 5.43 2.06
N TYR A 258 10.31 5.48 0.75
CA TYR A 258 11.47 6.13 0.14
C TYR A 258 11.06 7.00 -1.05
N THR A 259 11.89 7.99 -1.36
CA THR A 259 11.85 8.73 -2.62
C THR A 259 13.15 8.51 -3.36
N ILE A 260 13.09 8.21 -4.65
CA ILE A 260 14.25 8.29 -5.55
C ILE A 260 14.11 9.53 -6.44
N PHE A 261 15.14 10.36 -6.41
CA PHE A 261 15.30 11.53 -7.26
C PHE A 261 16.35 11.24 -8.32
N VAL A 262 16.07 11.57 -9.58
CA VAL A 262 16.98 11.42 -10.72
C VAL A 262 17.16 12.78 -11.38
N GLU A 263 18.41 13.20 -11.54
CA GLU A 263 18.82 14.35 -12.34
C GLU A 263 19.57 13.85 -13.58
N VAL A 264 19.20 14.37 -14.74
CA VAL A 264 19.95 14.20 -15.98
C VAL A 264 20.52 15.55 -16.40
N ARG A 265 21.81 15.60 -16.73
CA ARG A 265 22.51 16.83 -17.11
C ARG A 265 23.41 16.59 -18.32
N MET A 266 23.36 17.45 -19.34
CA MET A 266 24.25 17.37 -20.49
C MET A 266 25.71 17.64 -20.12
N SER A 267 26.62 16.93 -20.77
CA SER A 267 28.07 17.06 -20.51
C SER A 267 28.64 18.31 -21.17
N SER A 268 28.18 18.64 -22.38
CA SER A 268 28.63 19.84 -23.11
C SER A 268 28.15 21.14 -22.48
N ASN A 269 26.97 21.15 -21.87
CA ASN A 269 26.40 22.32 -21.20
C ASN A 269 25.69 21.92 -19.90
N ARG A 270 26.29 22.31 -18.76
CA ARG A 270 25.76 21.98 -17.44
C ARG A 270 24.43 22.66 -17.12
N ASP A 271 24.07 23.76 -17.79
CA ASP A 271 22.79 24.44 -17.57
C ASP A 271 21.61 23.66 -18.19
N TYR A 272 21.89 22.68 -19.06
CA TYR A 272 20.88 21.82 -19.64
C TYR A 272 20.71 20.59 -18.76
N TYR A 273 19.72 20.65 -17.87
CA TYR A 273 19.38 19.57 -16.96
C TYR A 273 17.86 19.39 -16.81
N SER A 274 17.45 18.21 -16.37
CA SER A 274 16.08 17.88 -16.03
C SER A 274 16.03 16.90 -14.87
N VAL A 275 14.94 16.92 -14.11
CA VAL A 275 14.79 16.17 -12.87
C VAL A 275 13.42 15.50 -12.80
N ALA A 276 13.39 14.33 -12.20
CA ALA A 276 12.17 13.58 -11.90
C ALA A 276 12.35 12.81 -10.60
N GLN A 277 11.24 12.47 -9.96
CA GLN A 277 11.25 11.68 -8.75
C GLN A 277 10.05 10.75 -8.71
N CYS A 278 10.18 9.63 -8.00
CA CYS A 278 9.05 8.79 -7.64
C CYS A 278 9.21 8.29 -6.19
N GLY A 279 8.07 8.06 -5.54
CA GLY A 279 8.00 7.39 -4.25
C GLY A 279 7.92 5.89 -4.43
N PHE A 280 8.55 5.14 -3.54
CA PHE A 280 8.51 3.69 -3.52
C PHE A 280 8.59 3.16 -2.09
N ILE A 281 8.20 1.90 -1.92
CA ILE A 281 8.18 1.24 -0.62
C ILE A 281 9.16 0.09 -0.64
N VAL A 282 9.93 -0.05 0.44
CA VAL A 282 10.76 -1.23 0.68
C VAL A 282 10.09 -2.08 1.75
N ARG A 283 9.85 -3.36 1.44
CA ARG A 283 9.29 -4.34 2.39
C ARG A 283 9.59 -5.76 1.93
N TRP A 284 9.72 -6.70 2.87
CA TRP A 284 9.73 -8.11 2.52
C TRP A 284 8.36 -8.54 1.99
N HIS A 285 8.35 -9.44 1.01
CA HIS A 285 7.10 -9.99 0.45
C HIS A 285 6.24 -10.73 1.49
N GLU A 286 6.86 -11.28 2.55
CA GLU A 286 6.15 -11.97 3.63
C GLU A 286 5.46 -10.99 4.60
N ILE A 287 5.86 -9.72 4.62
CA ILE A 287 5.27 -8.72 5.51
C ILE A 287 3.94 -8.24 4.91
N PRO A 288 2.81 -8.37 5.62
CA PRO A 288 1.52 -7.89 5.13
C PRO A 288 1.56 -6.38 4.95
N GLU A 289 0.96 -5.89 3.88
CA GLU A 289 0.91 -4.45 3.61
C GLU A 289 0.18 -3.61 4.70
N LEU A 290 -0.54 -4.24 5.63
CA LEU A 290 -1.16 -3.63 6.80
C LEU A 290 -0.10 -2.98 7.68
N ILE A 291 1.09 -3.58 7.67
CA ILE A 291 2.27 -3.09 8.35
C ILE A 291 2.88 -2.01 7.47
N THR A 292 2.76 -0.76 7.94
CA THR A 292 3.34 0.43 7.29
C THR A 292 4.44 1.08 8.13
N ASP A 293 4.66 0.57 9.34
CA ASP A 293 5.66 1.02 10.30
C ASP A 293 6.10 -0.19 11.12
N LEU A 294 7.33 -0.65 10.87
CA LEU A 294 7.86 -1.87 11.48
C LEU A 294 8.05 -1.70 12.99
N ASP A 295 8.50 -0.54 13.45
CA ASP A 295 8.69 -0.27 14.88
C ASP A 295 7.36 -0.33 15.63
N LYS A 296 6.32 0.29 15.06
CA LYS A 296 4.97 0.23 15.61
C LYS A 296 4.42 -1.20 15.59
N ALA A 297 4.64 -1.94 14.51
CA ALA A 297 4.21 -3.33 14.40
C ALA A 297 4.89 -4.22 15.46
N ILE A 298 6.15 -3.96 15.78
CA ILE A 298 6.88 -4.64 16.85
C ILE A 298 6.31 -4.27 18.23
N GLU A 299 6.03 -2.99 18.49
CA GLU A 299 5.36 -2.59 19.75
C GLU A 299 4.04 -3.32 19.97
N GLN A 300 3.28 -3.50 18.89
CA GLN A 300 2.00 -4.19 18.91
C GLN A 300 2.11 -5.67 19.23
N LEU A 301 3.29 -6.31 19.11
CA LEU A 301 3.47 -7.73 19.47
C LEU A 301 3.28 -8.03 20.95
N VAL A 302 3.12 -7.02 21.81
CA VAL A 302 2.93 -7.17 23.27
C VAL A 302 1.81 -8.15 23.65
N TYR A 303 0.81 -8.38 22.79
CA TYR A 303 -0.29 -9.31 23.08
C TYR A 303 -0.03 -10.76 22.67
N ILE A 304 1.07 -11.05 21.98
CA ILE A 304 1.37 -12.39 21.43
C ILE A 304 2.83 -12.84 21.66
N ALA A 305 3.76 -11.91 21.87
CA ALA A 305 5.17 -12.17 22.14
C ALA A 305 5.47 -12.15 23.63
N LYS A 306 6.43 -12.98 24.07
CA LYS A 306 7.02 -12.88 25.41
C LYS A 306 7.98 -11.68 25.48
N PRO A 307 8.25 -11.12 26.67
CA PRO A 307 9.17 -9.99 26.79
C PRO A 307 10.58 -10.26 26.27
N GLU A 308 11.11 -11.49 26.38
CA GLU A 308 12.43 -11.83 25.83
C GLU A 308 12.43 -11.81 24.30
N GLU A 309 11.37 -12.29 23.66
CA GLU A 309 11.21 -12.27 22.20
C GLU A 309 11.11 -10.82 21.70
N LEU A 310 10.34 -9.98 22.40
CA LEU A 310 10.19 -8.57 22.06
C LEU A 310 11.51 -7.80 22.24
N ASN A 311 12.24 -8.07 23.31
CA ASN A 311 13.56 -7.49 23.57
C ASN A 311 14.59 -7.96 22.53
N TYR A 312 14.52 -9.22 22.10
CA TYR A 312 15.36 -9.72 21.02
C TYR A 312 15.09 -8.95 19.72
N ILE A 313 13.84 -8.75 19.31
CA ILE A 313 13.57 -7.98 18.07
C ILE A 313 14.01 -6.51 18.22
N LYS A 314 13.70 -5.87 19.36
CA LYS A 314 14.02 -4.45 19.60
C LYS A 314 15.51 -4.14 19.72
N SER A 315 16.34 -5.13 20.08
CA SER A 315 17.79 -4.98 20.23
C SER A 315 18.58 -5.19 18.93
N ALA A 316 17.91 -5.25 17.78
CA ALA A 316 18.56 -5.28 16.47
C ALA A 316 19.45 -4.03 16.26
N GLN A 317 20.60 -4.23 15.62
CA GLN A 317 21.60 -3.17 15.38
C GLN A 317 21.17 -2.22 14.26
N ASP A 318 20.48 -2.77 13.26
CA ASP A 318 19.97 -2.02 12.13
C ASP A 318 18.56 -2.49 11.76
N GLU A 319 17.97 -1.80 10.78
CA GLU A 319 16.59 -2.03 10.36
C GLU A 319 16.41 -3.33 9.56
N ILE A 320 17.43 -3.75 8.82
CA ILE A 320 17.40 -5.01 8.06
C ILE A 320 17.41 -6.18 9.04
N GLU A 321 18.26 -6.12 10.07
CA GLU A 321 18.29 -7.09 11.14
C GLU A 321 16.97 -7.10 11.92
N LYS A 322 16.40 -5.93 12.21
CA LYS A 322 15.10 -5.81 12.89
C LYS A 322 13.99 -6.49 12.09
N GLU A 323 13.94 -6.25 10.78
CA GLU A 323 13.00 -6.87 9.86
C GLU A 323 13.16 -8.39 9.83
N LYS A 324 14.41 -8.88 9.78
CA LYS A 324 14.72 -10.31 9.83
C LYS A 324 14.27 -10.96 11.14
N ARG A 325 14.56 -10.36 12.30
CA ARG A 325 14.13 -10.88 13.62
C ARG A 325 12.61 -10.87 13.75
N PHE A 326 11.94 -9.84 13.22
CA PHE A 326 10.49 -9.76 13.17
C PHE A 326 9.86 -10.89 12.34
N LEU A 327 10.40 -11.17 11.15
CA LEU A 327 9.95 -12.28 10.32
C LEU A 327 10.24 -13.64 10.94
N GLU A 328 11.41 -13.81 11.58
CA GLU A 328 11.74 -15.04 12.29
C GLU A 328 10.71 -15.36 13.40
N PHE A 329 10.27 -14.33 14.13
CA PHE A 329 9.21 -14.48 15.14
C PHE A 329 7.91 -15.01 14.52
N TRP A 330 7.47 -14.40 13.41
CA TRP A 330 6.23 -14.81 12.75
C TRP A 330 6.32 -16.18 12.09
N ARG A 331 7.44 -16.51 11.44
CA ARG A 331 7.67 -17.84 10.85
C ARG A 331 7.57 -18.97 11.88
N LYS A 332 7.98 -18.74 13.13
CA LYS A 332 7.82 -19.73 14.22
C LYS A 332 6.36 -19.95 14.62
N LYS A 333 5.47 -19.02 14.29
CA LYS A 333 4.03 -19.05 14.59
C LYS A 333 3.17 -19.27 13.33
N ASP A 334 3.80 -19.61 12.21
CA ASP A 334 3.10 -19.85 10.95
C ASP A 334 2.36 -21.19 10.99
N PRO A 335 1.02 -21.20 10.93
CA PRO A 335 0.25 -22.45 10.87
C PRO A 335 0.42 -23.18 9.53
N THR A 336 0.84 -22.48 8.48
CA THR A 336 0.84 -22.94 7.08
C THR A 336 2.13 -22.53 6.37
N PRO A 337 3.31 -23.02 6.83
CA PRO A 337 4.64 -22.57 6.38
C PRO A 337 4.97 -22.91 4.93
N ASN A 338 4.14 -23.69 4.25
CA ASN A 338 4.27 -24.02 2.84
C ASN A 338 3.63 -22.96 1.92
N THR A 339 2.97 -21.95 2.49
CA THR A 339 2.41 -20.83 1.71
C THR A 339 3.29 -19.59 1.85
N LEU A 340 3.12 -18.63 0.94
CA LEU A 340 3.79 -17.33 1.05
C LEU A 340 3.21 -16.45 2.17
N LYS A 341 2.02 -16.80 2.69
CA LYS A 341 1.30 -16.01 3.69
C LYS A 341 1.53 -16.63 5.05
N ASN A 342 1.54 -15.76 6.05
CA ASN A 342 1.36 -16.16 7.43
C ASN A 342 -0.02 -15.67 7.86
N GLU A 343 -1.00 -16.57 7.81
CA GLU A 343 -2.41 -16.29 8.06
C GLU A 343 -2.60 -15.71 9.47
N LEU A 344 -1.85 -16.21 10.45
CA LEU A 344 -1.89 -15.71 11.82
C LEU A 344 -1.39 -14.26 11.90
N MET A 345 -0.30 -13.92 11.20
CA MET A 345 0.20 -12.54 11.14
C MET A 345 -0.82 -11.61 10.47
N GLU A 346 -1.42 -12.02 9.35
CA GLU A 346 -2.44 -11.22 8.67
C GLU A 346 -3.66 -10.97 9.54
N GLU A 347 -4.16 -12.02 10.20
CA GLU A 347 -5.28 -11.91 11.14
C GLU A 347 -4.93 -11.00 12.31
N TYR A 348 -3.74 -11.17 12.90
CA TYR A 348 -3.28 -10.37 14.03
C TYR A 348 -3.25 -8.87 13.70
N TYR A 349 -2.56 -8.48 12.62
CA TYR A 349 -2.49 -7.08 12.20
C TYR A 349 -3.81 -6.57 11.65
N GLY A 350 -4.66 -7.46 11.14
CA GLY A 350 -6.05 -7.17 10.82
C GLY A 350 -6.85 -6.73 12.04
N ARG A 351 -6.79 -7.49 13.13
CA ARG A 351 -7.42 -7.15 14.42
C ARG A 351 -6.85 -5.86 15.00
N VAL A 352 -5.55 -5.63 14.87
CA VAL A 352 -4.90 -4.37 15.29
C VAL A 352 -5.44 -3.18 14.49
N LYS A 353 -5.57 -3.29 13.17
CA LYS A 353 -6.16 -2.25 12.32
C LYS A 353 -7.61 -1.97 12.74
N TYR A 354 -8.41 -3.02 12.88
CA TYR A 354 -9.79 -2.92 13.34
C TYR A 354 -9.88 -2.18 14.67
N ALA A 355 -9.06 -2.57 15.65
CA ALA A 355 -9.02 -1.93 16.96
C ALA A 355 -8.68 -0.45 16.85
N ASN A 356 -7.71 -0.07 16.03
CA ASN A 356 -7.34 1.34 15.82
C ASN A 356 -8.45 2.16 15.16
N GLU A 357 -9.23 1.56 14.25
CA GLU A 357 -10.32 2.23 13.55
C GLU A 357 -11.57 2.41 14.44
N HIS A 358 -11.85 1.45 15.34
CA HIS A 358 -13.12 1.41 16.08
C HIS A 358 -12.99 1.78 17.57
N PHE A 359 -11.83 1.54 18.19
CA PHE A 359 -11.62 1.77 19.63
C PHE A 359 -10.64 2.92 19.91
N GLY A 360 -10.07 3.53 18.87
CA GLY A 360 -9.17 4.67 19.01
C GLY A 360 -9.87 5.93 19.52
N HIS A 361 -9.22 6.63 20.45
CA HIS A 361 -9.65 7.94 20.95
C HIS A 361 -8.41 8.83 21.19
N TYR A 362 -8.14 9.28 22.40
CA TYR A 362 -6.90 9.97 22.79
C TYR A 362 -5.65 9.10 22.67
N ILE A 363 -5.82 7.78 22.71
CA ILE A 363 -4.77 6.79 22.44
C ILE A 363 -5.16 5.93 21.25
N GLU A 364 -4.16 5.27 20.67
CA GLU A 364 -4.37 4.32 19.58
C GLU A 364 -5.22 3.15 20.06
N GLY A 365 -6.20 2.74 19.25
CA GLY A 365 -7.20 1.75 19.65
C GLY A 365 -6.60 0.42 20.10
N TRP A 366 -5.47 -0.01 19.53
CA TRP A 366 -4.77 -1.22 19.97
C TRP A 366 -4.35 -1.17 21.45
N LYS A 367 -4.11 0.02 22.02
CA LYS A 367 -3.72 0.22 23.43
C LYS A 367 -4.91 0.30 24.39
N THR A 368 -6.14 0.34 23.88
CA THR A 368 -7.34 0.39 24.71
C THR A 368 -7.70 -0.99 25.24
N ASP A 369 -8.51 -1.04 26.28
CA ASP A 369 -8.90 -2.33 26.86
C ASP A 369 -9.77 -3.15 25.89
N MET A 370 -10.69 -2.49 25.18
CA MET A 370 -11.49 -3.12 24.12
C MET A 370 -10.61 -3.62 22.98
N GLY A 371 -9.64 -2.81 22.54
CA GLY A 371 -8.68 -3.20 21.50
C GLY A 371 -7.81 -4.37 21.91
N MET A 372 -7.31 -4.39 23.14
CA MET A 372 -6.56 -5.52 23.69
C MET A 372 -7.39 -6.81 23.69
N VAL A 373 -8.62 -6.78 24.21
CA VAL A 373 -9.51 -7.95 24.21
C VAL A 373 -9.81 -8.43 22.79
N TYR A 374 -10.10 -7.51 21.87
CA TYR A 374 -10.37 -7.82 20.47
C TYR A 374 -9.16 -8.44 19.75
N ILE A 375 -7.94 -7.95 20.00
CA ILE A 375 -6.73 -8.50 19.40
C ILE A 375 -6.46 -9.92 19.91
N ILE A 376 -6.57 -10.13 21.23
CA ILE A 376 -6.29 -11.42 21.87
C ILE A 376 -7.34 -12.47 21.49
N PHE A 377 -8.62 -12.15 21.63
CA PHE A 377 -9.71 -13.13 21.50
C PHE A 377 -10.43 -13.08 20.16
N GLY A 378 -10.18 -12.06 19.33
CA GLY A 378 -10.88 -11.86 18.07
C GLY A 378 -12.25 -11.19 18.25
N PRO A 379 -13.12 -11.26 17.23
CA PRO A 379 -14.46 -10.70 17.33
C PRO A 379 -15.30 -11.46 18.37
N PRO A 380 -16.08 -10.75 19.21
CA PRO A 380 -16.98 -11.39 20.15
C PRO A 380 -18.13 -12.10 19.43
N SER A 381 -18.62 -13.20 20.01
CA SER A 381 -19.80 -13.92 19.53
C SER A 381 -21.07 -13.07 19.63
N SER A 382 -21.16 -12.21 20.64
CA SER A 382 -22.27 -11.28 20.83
C SER A 382 -21.82 -10.06 21.64
N VAL A 383 -22.43 -8.90 21.37
CA VAL A 383 -22.20 -7.65 22.10
C VAL A 383 -23.53 -7.14 22.64
N ASP A 384 -23.61 -6.97 23.95
CA ASP A 384 -24.75 -6.37 24.64
C ASP A 384 -24.38 -4.97 25.13
N ARG A 385 -25.18 -3.96 24.78
CA ARG A 385 -24.85 -2.54 24.98
C ARG A 385 -25.88 -1.86 25.86
N HIS A 386 -25.39 -1.14 26.86
CA HIS A 386 -26.20 -0.44 27.84
C HIS A 386 -25.82 1.05 27.91
N PRO A 387 -26.18 1.85 26.88
CA PRO A 387 -25.74 3.24 26.77
C PRO A 387 -26.50 4.24 27.65
N PHE A 388 -27.71 3.91 28.12
CA PHE A 388 -28.62 4.84 28.79
C PHE A 388 -29.35 4.23 30.00
N ASP A 389 -28.69 3.31 30.70
CA ASP A 389 -29.27 2.70 31.90
C ASP A 389 -29.41 3.76 33.01
N ILE A 390 -30.61 3.86 33.58
CA ILE A 390 -31.02 4.95 34.49
C ILE A 390 -30.11 5.05 35.73
N ASP A 391 -29.58 3.93 36.20
CA ASP A 391 -28.79 3.83 37.45
C ASP A 391 -27.35 3.34 37.22
N SER A 392 -26.84 3.36 35.98
CA SER A 392 -25.46 2.96 35.69
C SER A 392 -24.80 3.81 34.62
N LYS A 393 -23.47 3.93 34.72
CA LYS A 393 -22.68 4.50 33.61
C LYS A 393 -22.79 3.61 32.38
N PRO A 394 -22.59 4.14 31.15
CA PRO A 394 -22.63 3.34 29.93
C PRO A 394 -21.65 2.16 29.99
N TYR A 395 -22.10 0.97 29.59
CA TYR A 395 -21.23 -0.20 29.51
C TYR A 395 -21.56 -1.12 28.33
N GLU A 396 -20.57 -1.90 27.92
CA GLU A 396 -20.72 -2.98 26.95
C GLU A 396 -20.31 -4.33 27.57
N ILE A 397 -21.05 -5.37 27.23
CA ILE A 397 -20.69 -6.76 27.55
C ILE A 397 -20.39 -7.50 26.25
N TRP A 398 -19.17 -8.01 26.14
CA TRP A 398 -18.76 -8.86 25.03
C TRP A 398 -18.78 -10.31 25.46
N TYR A 399 -19.50 -11.15 24.73
CA TYR A 399 -19.60 -12.58 24.98
C TYR A 399 -18.74 -13.35 23.99
N TYR A 400 -17.92 -14.27 24.50
CA TYR A 400 -17.13 -15.21 23.72
C TYR A 400 -17.55 -16.63 24.11
N TYR A 401 -18.51 -17.19 23.39
CA TYR A 401 -19.13 -18.46 23.76
C TYR A 401 -18.17 -19.65 23.61
N GLU A 402 -17.30 -19.62 22.60
CA GLU A 402 -16.33 -20.70 22.32
C GLU A 402 -15.34 -20.94 23.47
N ILE A 403 -14.96 -19.87 24.18
CA ILE A 403 -14.07 -19.92 25.34
C ILE A 403 -14.82 -19.73 26.67
N ASN A 404 -16.16 -19.69 26.62
CA ASN A 404 -17.05 -19.47 27.76
C ASN A 404 -16.63 -18.26 28.64
N ARG A 405 -16.32 -17.12 27.99
CA ARG A 405 -15.94 -15.88 28.68
C ARG A 405 -16.90 -14.74 28.35
N ARG A 406 -16.94 -13.76 29.26
CA ARG A 406 -17.52 -12.44 29.00
C ARG A 406 -16.57 -11.37 29.51
N PHE A 407 -16.51 -10.26 28.79
CA PHE A 407 -15.75 -9.08 29.17
C PHE A 407 -16.71 -7.90 29.30
N ILE A 408 -16.61 -7.17 30.41
CA ILE A 408 -17.46 -6.00 30.66
C ILE A 408 -16.59 -4.76 30.61
N PHE A 409 -17.01 -3.79 29.80
CA PHE A 409 -16.33 -2.53 29.60
C PHE A 409 -17.22 -1.40 30.06
N LEU A 410 -16.73 -0.58 30.99
CA LEU A 410 -17.46 0.55 31.58
C LEU A 410 -16.87 1.86 31.06
N ASP A 411 -17.68 2.74 30.49
CA ASP A 411 -17.25 4.11 30.20
C ASP A 411 -17.35 4.95 31.48
N GLU A 412 -16.22 5.16 32.14
CA GLU A 412 -16.20 5.94 33.38
C GLU A 412 -16.40 7.44 33.15
N THR A 413 -16.14 7.90 31.93
CA THR A 413 -15.97 9.32 31.57
C THR A 413 -17.17 9.89 30.83
N GLY A 414 -17.96 9.06 30.16
CA GLY A 414 -19.05 9.46 29.25
C GLY A 414 -18.57 9.95 27.89
N PHE A 415 -17.28 9.80 27.57
CA PHE A 415 -16.65 10.23 26.32
C PHE A 415 -16.18 9.05 25.45
N GLY A 416 -16.59 7.81 25.78
CA GLY A 416 -16.24 6.61 25.05
C GLY A 416 -14.92 5.96 25.47
N ASP A 417 -14.33 6.34 26.62
CA ASP A 417 -13.16 5.67 27.19
C ASP A 417 -13.58 4.46 28.03
N TYR A 418 -13.92 3.39 27.34
CA TYR A 418 -14.37 2.12 27.91
C TYR A 418 -13.22 1.36 28.59
N ARG A 419 -13.36 1.12 29.89
CA ARG A 419 -12.38 0.41 30.74
C ARG A 419 -12.86 -0.98 31.11
N LEU A 420 -11.96 -1.96 30.99
CA LEU A 420 -12.25 -3.34 31.32
C LEU A 420 -12.34 -3.53 32.83
N ILE A 421 -13.50 -3.96 33.31
CA ILE A 421 -13.74 -4.21 34.75
C ILE A 421 -13.73 -5.71 35.10
N THR A 422 -13.72 -6.58 34.08
CA THR A 422 -13.59 -8.03 34.27
C THR A 422 -12.13 -8.49 34.21
N PRO A 423 -11.70 -9.41 35.10
CA PRO A 423 -10.36 -9.98 35.05
C PRO A 423 -10.03 -10.71 33.74
N LEU A 424 -8.80 -10.57 33.24
CA LEU A 424 -8.27 -11.32 32.09
C LEU A 424 -7.71 -12.72 32.45
N TRP A 425 -7.57 -13.03 33.75
CA TRP A 425 -6.65 -14.07 34.24
C TRP A 425 -7.13 -15.52 34.02
N ASP A 426 -6.29 -16.33 33.37
CA ASP A 426 -6.06 -17.76 33.63
C ASP A 426 -4.62 -18.16 33.21
N GLU A 427 -4.23 -19.44 33.36
CA GLU A 427 -2.86 -19.92 33.11
C GLU A 427 -2.30 -19.59 31.71
N TRP A 428 -3.16 -19.35 30.71
CA TRP A 428 -2.75 -19.00 29.34
C TRP A 428 -2.26 -17.54 29.21
N THR A 429 -2.87 -16.59 29.93
CA THR A 429 -2.47 -15.17 29.90
C THR A 429 -1.29 -14.85 30.82
N ARG A 430 -0.89 -15.81 31.67
CA ARG A 430 0.21 -15.69 32.65
C ARG A 430 1.59 -15.45 32.02
N ASN A 431 1.78 -15.84 30.76
CA ASN A 431 3.06 -15.70 30.03
C ASN A 431 3.19 -14.39 29.24
N ILE A 432 2.12 -13.58 29.14
CA ILE A 432 2.13 -12.30 28.41
C ILE A 432 2.67 -11.15 29.29
N TRP A 433 2.62 -11.32 30.62
CA TRP A 433 2.88 -10.25 31.60
C TRP A 433 4.04 -10.52 32.57
N ARG A 434 4.96 -11.44 32.23
CA ARG A 434 6.16 -11.74 33.02
C ARG A 434 7.43 -11.26 32.36
#